data_AF-A0A382WCW9-F1
#
_entry.id   AF-A0A382WCW9-F1
#
_cell.length_a   1.000
_cell.length_b   1.000
_cell.length_c   1.000
_cell.angle_alpha   90.00
_cell.angle_beta   90.00
_cell.angle_gamma   90.00
#
_symmetry.space_group_name_H-M   'P 1'
#
loop_
_entity.id
_entity.type
_entity.pdbx_description
1 polymer ?
#
loop_
_entity_poly.entity_id
_entity_poly.type
_entity_poly.pdbx_seq_one_letter_code
_entity_poly.pdbx_strand_id
1 'polypeptide(L)'
;KFSEFQITIEATHHGPTALNKPALFIEIGTTEKEWNDVNLCNSIGQMIVDVMKRQQKSYPIAICFGGTHYSEKFTNELIHGKYSLGTVIPKHALGYIDQSLFSHIIKRNNGATAALLDWNGMGKNKQKILEMLGTTDLEVIKL
;
A
#
# COMPACT_ATOMS: atom_id res chain seq x y z
N LYS A 1 2.06 5.58 21.45
CA LYS A 1 1.58 6.97 21.22
C LYS A 1 0.14 7.00 20.70
N PHE A 2 -0.31 6.01 19.91
CA PHE A 2 -1.65 6.00 19.30
C PHE A 2 -2.49 4.79 19.73
N SER A 3 -2.51 4.46 21.02
CA SER A 3 -3.16 3.22 21.53
C SER A 3 -4.67 3.16 21.35
N GLU A 4 -5.32 4.31 21.12
CA GLU A 4 -6.76 4.40 20.86
C GLU A 4 -7.10 4.31 19.36
N PHE A 5 -6.08 4.20 18.49
CA PHE A 5 -6.26 4.22 17.04
C PHE A 5 -5.81 2.90 16.42
N GLN A 6 -6.57 2.47 15.42
CA GLN A 6 -6.09 1.45 14.50
C GLN A 6 -5.13 2.09 13.50
N ILE A 7 -3.91 1.55 13.41
CA ILE A 7 -2.96 1.90 12.35
C ILE A 7 -3.21 0.93 11.21
N THR A 8 -3.48 1.45 10.01
CA THR A 8 -3.80 0.63 8.84
C THR A 8 -3.25 1.25 7.57
N ILE A 9 -2.82 0.41 6.63
CA ILE A 9 -2.64 0.85 5.24
C ILE A 9 -3.97 0.80 4.51
N GLU A 10 -4.12 1.68 3.52
CA GLU A 10 -5.27 1.70 2.62
C GLU A 10 -4.92 1.14 1.25
N ALA A 11 -5.94 0.61 0.58
CA ALA A 11 -5.90 0.38 -0.85
C ALA A 11 -5.52 1.66 -1.60
N THR A 12 -4.78 1.53 -2.69
CA THR A 12 -4.53 2.66 -3.59
C THR A 12 -5.84 3.13 -4.20
N HIS A 13 -6.23 4.36 -3.91
CA HIS A 13 -7.50 4.94 -4.34
C HIS A 13 -7.38 6.46 -4.48
N HIS A 14 -8.45 7.09 -5.02
CA HIS A 14 -8.59 8.52 -5.30
C HIS A 14 -7.43 9.16 -6.11
N GLY A 15 -7.54 10.47 -6.33
CA GLY A 15 -6.50 11.28 -6.98
C GLY A 15 -5.65 12.05 -5.97
N PRO A 16 -4.70 12.88 -6.44
CA PRO A 16 -4.35 13.10 -7.83
C PRO A 16 -3.47 11.98 -8.40
N THR A 17 -3.69 11.61 -9.67
CA THR A 17 -2.92 10.55 -10.34
C THR A 17 -1.78 11.09 -11.22
N ALA A 18 -1.88 12.34 -11.68
CA ALA A 18 -0.90 13.00 -12.55
C ALA A 18 0.30 13.57 -11.78
N LEU A 19 0.92 12.76 -10.92
CA LEU A 19 2.10 13.13 -10.14
C LEU A 19 3.37 12.49 -10.70
N ASN A 20 4.39 13.32 -10.92
CA ASN A 20 5.69 12.88 -11.44
C ASN A 20 6.76 12.70 -10.34
N LYS A 21 6.44 13.03 -9.09
CA LYS A 21 7.28 12.79 -7.92
C LYS A 21 6.65 11.69 -7.04
N PRO A 22 7.47 10.92 -6.29
CA PRO A 22 6.95 10.03 -5.26
C PRO A 22 6.08 10.81 -4.27
N ALA A 23 4.92 10.26 -3.93
CA ALA A 23 3.96 10.87 -3.03
C ALA A 23 3.23 9.77 -2.26
N LEU A 24 2.80 10.10 -1.04
CA LEU A 24 1.99 9.25 -0.18
C LEU A 24 1.03 10.12 0.64
N PHE A 25 -0.10 9.56 1.01
CA PHE A 25 -1.06 10.18 1.93
C PHE A 25 -0.83 9.66 3.35
N ILE A 26 -0.93 10.56 4.33
CA ILE A 26 -0.93 10.23 5.75
C ILE A 26 -2.18 10.88 6.33
N GLU A 27 -3.06 10.06 6.85
CA GLU A 27 -4.43 10.48 7.14
C GLU A 27 -4.77 10.26 8.61
N ILE A 28 -5.71 11.08 9.09
CA ILE A 28 -6.37 10.94 10.39
C ILE A 28 -7.85 10.74 10.08
N GLY A 29 -8.44 9.71 10.67
CA GLY A 29 -9.83 9.36 10.42
C GLY A 29 -10.55 8.90 11.68
N THR A 30 -11.87 8.75 11.62
CA THR A 30 -12.70 8.89 10.40
C THR A 30 -13.75 9.98 10.47
N THR A 31 -13.80 10.77 11.55
CA THR A 31 -14.81 11.81 11.73
C THR A 31 -14.20 13.18 12.00
N GLU A 32 -15.03 14.23 11.89
CA GLU A 32 -14.64 15.61 12.23
C GLU A 32 -14.05 15.74 13.63
N LYS A 33 -14.42 14.85 14.56
CA LYS A 33 -13.83 14.85 15.89
C LYS A 33 -12.32 14.62 15.83
N GLU A 34 -11.88 13.57 15.13
CA GLU A 34 -10.45 13.25 15.01
C GLU A 34 -9.72 14.24 14.11
N TRP A 35 -10.38 14.74 13.05
CA TRP A 35 -9.78 15.74 12.14
C TRP A 35 -9.48 17.07 12.84
N ASN A 36 -10.33 17.47 13.78
CA ASN A 36 -10.18 18.71 14.54
C ASN A 36 -9.40 18.54 15.84
N ASP A 37 -8.89 17.33 16.14
CA ASP A 37 -7.98 17.14 17.28
C ASP A 37 -6.59 17.68 16.94
N VAL A 38 -6.35 18.93 17.37
CA VAL A 38 -5.08 19.64 17.17
C VAL A 38 -3.88 18.88 17.77
N ASN A 39 -4.06 18.17 18.89
CA ASN A 39 -2.96 17.44 19.53
C ASN A 39 -2.58 16.19 18.73
N LEU A 40 -3.59 15.49 18.19
CA LEU A 40 -3.39 14.37 17.29
C LEU A 40 -2.72 14.81 15.99
N CYS A 41 -3.24 15.86 15.35
CA CYS A 41 -2.66 16.46 14.14
C CYS A 41 -1.20 16.89 14.34
N ASN A 42 -0.91 17.60 15.44
CA ASN A 42 0.46 17.99 15.78
C ASN A 42 1.37 16.78 16.03
N SER A 43 0.83 15.74 16.67
CA SER A 43 1.59 14.51 16.93
C SER A 43 1.98 13.77 15.66
N ILE A 44 1.08 13.71 14.66
CA ILE A 44 1.35 13.12 13.35
C ILE A 44 2.31 14.01 12.56
N GLY A 45 2.09 15.33 12.52
CA GLY A 45 2.97 16.28 11.83
C GLY A 45 4.42 16.22 12.35
N GLN A 46 4.60 16.21 13.66
CA GLN A 46 5.94 16.08 14.27
C GLN A 46 6.60 14.75 13.93
N MET A 47 5.84 13.65 13.94
CA MET A 47 6.34 12.33 13.57
C MET A 47 6.85 12.31 12.12
N ILE A 48 6.14 12.95 11.19
CA ILE A 48 6.58 13.05 9.79
C ILE A 48 7.90 13.82 9.70
N VAL A 49 8.00 14.98 10.35
CA VAL A 49 9.24 15.78 10.38
C VAL A 49 10.41 14.97 10.95
N ASP A 50 10.17 14.24 12.04
CA ASP A 50 11.20 13.43 12.70
C ASP A 50 11.66 12.26 11.83
N VAL A 51 10.74 11.61 11.12
CA VAL A 51 11.07 10.54 10.16
C VAL A 51 11.87 11.12 9.01
N MET A 52 11.46 12.23 8.42
CA MET A 52 12.14 12.85 7.27
C MET A 52 13.55 13.33 7.57
N LYS A 53 13.87 13.65 8.83
CA LYS A 53 15.23 14.02 9.28
C LYS A 53 16.18 12.83 9.44
N ARG A 54 15.67 11.60 9.50
CA ARG A 54 16.48 10.40 9.69
C ARG A 54 17.01 9.88 8.37
N GLN A 55 18.14 9.19 8.42
CA GLN A 55 18.60 8.38 7.28
C GLN A 55 17.61 7.23 7.08
N GLN A 56 17.01 7.18 5.90
CA GLN A 56 16.04 6.14 5.57
C GLN A 56 16.77 4.82 5.32
N LYS A 57 16.24 3.74 5.89
CA LYS A 57 16.68 2.39 5.56
C LYS A 57 16.08 1.98 4.22
N SER A 58 16.84 1.24 3.44
CA SER A 58 16.33 0.64 2.21
C SER A 58 15.64 -0.68 2.56
N TYR A 59 14.45 -0.88 2.01
CA TYR A 59 13.69 -2.12 2.10
C TYR A 59 13.35 -2.60 0.69
N PRO A 60 13.23 -3.92 0.44
CA PRO A 60 12.68 -4.43 -0.81
C PRO A 60 11.26 -3.90 -1.00
N ILE A 61 10.95 -3.47 -2.22
CA ILE A 61 9.65 -2.89 -2.56
C ILE A 61 8.71 -3.98 -3.05
N ALA A 62 7.48 -3.99 -2.55
CA ALA A 62 6.47 -4.94 -3.00
C ALA A 62 5.17 -4.29 -3.46
N ILE A 63 4.53 -4.91 -4.45
CA ILE A 63 3.19 -4.55 -4.95
C ILE A 63 2.18 -5.54 -4.36
N CYS A 64 1.06 -5.05 -3.85
CA CYS A 64 0.12 -5.85 -3.07
C CYS A 64 -1.16 -6.12 -3.85
N PHE A 65 -1.63 -7.37 -3.87
CA PHE A 65 -2.85 -7.78 -4.58
C PHE A 65 -3.81 -8.54 -3.66
N GLY A 66 -5.06 -8.08 -3.60
CA GLY A 66 -6.12 -8.69 -2.79
C GLY A 66 -6.45 -7.89 -1.54
N GLY A 67 -7.19 -8.52 -0.62
CA GLY A 67 -7.62 -7.89 0.63
C GLY A 67 -8.78 -6.90 0.48
N THR A 68 -9.14 -6.30 1.60
CA THR A 68 -10.14 -5.24 1.71
C THR A 68 -9.50 -3.87 1.45
N HIS A 69 -10.30 -2.80 1.57
CA HIS A 69 -9.80 -1.43 1.55
C HIS A 69 -8.77 -1.16 2.67
N TYR A 70 -9.02 -1.69 3.87
CA TYR A 70 -8.14 -1.63 5.03
C TYR A 70 -7.56 -3.03 5.30
N SER A 71 -6.48 -3.39 4.60
CA SER A 71 -5.94 -4.75 4.62
C SER A 71 -5.08 -5.01 5.86
N GLU A 72 -5.54 -5.88 6.76
CA GLU A 72 -4.78 -6.29 7.95
C GLU A 72 -3.48 -7.01 7.59
N LYS A 73 -3.49 -7.87 6.57
CA LYS A 73 -2.28 -8.61 6.15
C LYS A 73 -1.18 -7.67 5.66
N PHE A 74 -1.54 -6.69 4.83
CA PHE A 74 -0.57 -5.71 4.33
C PHE A 74 -0.15 -4.72 5.42
N THR A 75 -1.06 -4.36 6.33
CA THR A 75 -0.71 -3.59 7.52
C THR A 75 0.32 -4.31 8.39
N ASN A 76 0.12 -5.60 8.65
CA ASN A 76 1.06 -6.42 9.42
C ASN A 76 2.42 -6.52 8.73
N GLU A 77 2.45 -6.71 7.41
CA GLU A 77 3.71 -6.72 6.65
C GLU A 77 4.42 -5.35 6.73
N LEU A 78 3.69 -4.24 6.64
CA LEU A 78 4.27 -2.90 6.71
C LEU A 78 4.89 -2.62 8.09
N ILE A 79 4.28 -3.11 9.18
CA ILE A 79 4.74 -2.83 10.55
C ILE A 79 5.81 -3.82 11.02
N HIS A 80 5.66 -5.10 10.69
CA HIS A 80 6.46 -6.19 11.26
C HIS A 80 7.30 -6.94 10.23
N GLY A 81 6.99 -6.76 8.95
CA GLY A 81 7.63 -7.45 7.86
C GLY A 81 8.90 -6.76 7.37
N LYS A 82 9.32 -7.16 6.16
CA LYS A 82 10.57 -6.69 5.55
C LYS A 82 10.34 -5.85 4.30
N TYR A 83 9.13 -5.80 3.77
CA TYR A 83 8.83 -5.08 2.54
C TYR A 83 8.32 -3.66 2.82
N SER A 84 8.78 -2.69 2.04
CA SER A 84 8.08 -1.42 1.86
C SER A 84 7.01 -1.60 0.78
N LEU A 85 5.78 -1.19 1.08
CA LEU A 85 4.64 -1.44 0.20
C LEU A 85 4.40 -0.27 -0.74
N GLY A 86 4.29 -0.57 -2.03
CA GLY A 86 3.90 0.36 -3.07
C GLY A 86 2.39 0.36 -3.28
N THR A 87 1.95 0.13 -4.52
CA THR A 87 0.51 0.03 -4.84
C THR A 87 -0.15 -1.15 -4.13
N VAL A 88 -1.31 -0.89 -3.50
CA VAL A 88 -2.16 -1.89 -2.88
C VAL A 88 -3.46 -2.00 -3.66
N ILE A 89 -3.66 -3.11 -4.37
CA ILE A 89 -4.85 -3.34 -5.17
C ILE A 89 -5.85 -4.21 -4.38
N PRO A 90 -7.01 -3.66 -3.98
CA PRO A 90 -8.00 -4.41 -3.21
C PRO A 90 -8.73 -5.44 -4.08
N LYS A 91 -9.32 -6.46 -3.45
CA LYS A 91 -10.04 -7.57 -4.11
C LYS A 91 -11.00 -7.12 -5.22
N HIS A 92 -11.82 -6.11 -4.91
CA HIS A 92 -12.87 -5.63 -5.81
C HIS A 92 -12.30 -4.97 -7.07
N ALA A 93 -11.07 -4.45 -7.01
CA ALA A 93 -10.41 -3.77 -8.12
C ALA A 93 -9.67 -4.73 -9.08
N LEU A 94 -9.30 -5.94 -8.61
CA LEU A 94 -8.54 -6.92 -9.41
C LEU A 94 -9.23 -7.30 -10.73
N GLY A 95 -10.56 -7.24 -10.78
CA GLY A 95 -11.34 -7.53 -11.99
C GLY A 95 -11.05 -6.54 -13.13
N TYR A 96 -10.72 -5.29 -12.81
CA TYR A 96 -10.50 -4.21 -13.77
C TYR A 96 -9.05 -4.10 -14.26
N ILE A 97 -8.11 -4.86 -13.69
CA ILE A 97 -6.73 -4.87 -14.16
C ILE A 97 -6.67 -5.51 -15.55
N ASP A 98 -6.36 -4.75 -16.58
CA ASP A 98 -5.94 -5.27 -17.88
C ASP A 98 -4.40 -5.20 -18.01
N GLN A 99 -3.87 -5.63 -19.15
CA GLN A 99 -2.43 -5.61 -19.40
C GLN A 99 -1.83 -4.20 -19.38
N SER A 100 -2.59 -3.21 -19.84
CA SER A 100 -2.15 -1.81 -19.89
C SER A 100 -2.03 -1.24 -18.48
N LEU A 101 -3.06 -1.42 -17.66
CA LEU A 101 -3.08 -0.99 -16.26
C LEU A 101 -2.05 -1.75 -15.43
N PHE A 102 -1.90 -3.07 -15.64
CA PHE A 102 -0.87 -3.85 -14.98
C PHE A 102 0.53 -3.30 -15.29
N SER A 103 0.85 -3.10 -16.57
CA SER A 103 2.13 -2.52 -17.00
C SER A 103 2.36 -1.13 -16.41
N HIS A 104 1.29 -0.31 -16.33
CA HIS A 104 1.34 1.00 -15.68
C HIS A 104 1.65 0.88 -14.18
N ILE A 105 1.00 -0.03 -13.46
CA ILE A 105 1.26 -0.29 -12.04
C ILE A 105 2.73 -0.69 -11.83
N ILE A 106 3.25 -1.64 -12.62
CA ILE A 106 4.66 -2.04 -12.53
C ILE A 106 5.59 -0.84 -12.72
N LYS A 107 5.36 -0.04 -13.78
CA LYS A 107 6.17 1.16 -14.05
C LYS A 107 6.11 2.21 -12.94
N ARG A 108 4.97 2.36 -12.27
CA ARG A 108 4.78 3.31 -11.15
C ARG A 108 5.41 2.82 -9.85
N ASN A 109 5.73 1.53 -9.73
CA ASN A 109 6.42 0.93 -8.59
C ASN A 109 7.88 0.60 -8.99
N ASN A 110 8.63 1.62 -9.40
CA ASN A 110 10.01 1.45 -9.86
C ASN A 110 10.87 0.80 -8.78
N GLY A 111 11.59 -0.28 -9.14
CA GLY A 111 12.41 -1.04 -8.21
C GLY A 111 11.65 -2.06 -7.35
N ALA A 112 10.37 -2.32 -7.63
CA ALA A 112 9.65 -3.44 -7.02
C ALA A 112 10.37 -4.76 -7.30
N THR A 113 10.54 -5.58 -6.25
CA THR A 113 11.19 -6.88 -6.31
C THR A 113 10.25 -8.03 -5.97
N ALA A 114 9.07 -7.72 -5.40
CA ALA A 114 8.10 -8.73 -4.99
C ALA A 114 6.65 -8.32 -5.29
N ALA A 115 5.80 -9.33 -5.40
CA ALA A 115 4.35 -9.21 -5.40
C ALA A 115 3.78 -9.98 -4.20
N LEU A 116 3.13 -9.26 -3.28
CA LEU A 116 2.46 -9.85 -2.12
C LEU A 116 1.00 -10.12 -2.47
N LEU A 117 0.59 -11.37 -2.32
CA LEU A 117 -0.75 -11.82 -2.63
C LEU A 117 -1.48 -12.12 -1.32
N ASP A 118 -2.53 -11.37 -0.98
CA ASP A 118 -3.50 -11.87 0.00
C ASP A 118 -4.27 -13.01 -0.68
N TRP A 119 -3.75 -14.23 -0.53
CA TRP A 119 -4.17 -15.34 -1.37
C TRP A 119 -5.66 -15.63 -1.22
N ASN A 120 -6.19 -15.50 0.00
CA ASN A 120 -7.63 -15.70 0.26
C ASN A 120 -8.45 -14.46 -0.12
N GLY A 121 -7.86 -13.27 -0.01
CA GLY A 121 -8.45 -11.99 -0.41
C GLY A 121 -8.49 -11.71 -1.92
N MET A 122 -7.93 -12.55 -2.80
CA MET A 122 -7.95 -12.30 -4.26
C MET A 122 -9.21 -12.80 -4.99
N GLY A 123 -9.97 -13.72 -4.39
CA GLY A 123 -11.18 -14.29 -5.01
C GLY A 123 -10.93 -14.98 -6.37
N LYS A 124 -11.79 -14.73 -7.36
CA LYS A 124 -11.72 -15.37 -8.69
C LYS A 124 -10.58 -14.87 -9.59
N ASN A 125 -9.92 -13.78 -9.21
CA ASN A 125 -8.90 -13.14 -10.05
C ASN A 125 -7.48 -13.70 -9.83
N LYS A 126 -7.29 -14.72 -8.97
CA LYS A 126 -5.97 -15.30 -8.65
C LYS A 126 -5.18 -15.68 -9.90
N GLN A 127 -5.81 -16.48 -10.77
CA GLN A 127 -5.14 -17.02 -11.96
C GLN A 127 -4.73 -15.91 -12.93
N LYS A 128 -5.65 -15.00 -13.23
CA LYS A 128 -5.39 -13.82 -14.07
C LYS A 128 -4.20 -13.00 -13.59
N ILE A 129 -4.12 -12.73 -12.28
CA ILE A 129 -3.02 -11.95 -11.71
C ILE A 129 -1.71 -12.75 -11.72
N LEU A 130 -1.75 -14.06 -11.44
CA LEU A 130 -0.56 -14.91 -11.53
C LEU A 130 0.00 -14.96 -12.97
N GLU A 131 -0.86 -15.04 -13.98
CA GLU A 131 -0.44 -15.00 -15.39
C GLU A 131 0.25 -13.69 -15.75
N MET A 132 -0.31 -12.54 -15.31
CA MET A 132 0.33 -11.24 -15.49
C MET A 132 1.68 -11.15 -14.76
N LEU A 133 1.74 -11.62 -13.51
CA LEU A 133 2.99 -11.64 -12.73
C LEU A 133 4.06 -12.55 -13.35
N GLY A 134 3.66 -13.62 -14.03
CA GLY A 134 4.57 -14.50 -14.78
C GLY A 134 5.28 -13.82 -15.95
N THR A 135 4.86 -12.60 -16.34
CA THR A 135 5.56 -11.77 -17.34
C THR A 135 6.58 -10.81 -16.72
N THR A 136 6.84 -10.93 -15.41
CA THR A 136 7.73 -10.05 -14.64
C THR A 136 8.75 -10.87 -13.84
N ASP A 137 9.80 -10.22 -13.35
CA ASP A 137 10.80 -10.82 -12.46
C ASP A 137 10.44 -10.69 -10.96
N LEU A 138 9.18 -10.32 -10.64
CA LEU A 138 8.75 -10.15 -9.26
C LEU A 138 8.67 -11.50 -8.53
N GLU A 139 9.27 -11.57 -7.35
CA GLU A 139 9.07 -12.70 -6.44
C GLU A 139 7.60 -12.74 -5.97
N VAL A 140 6.89 -13.82 -6.27
CA VAL A 140 5.48 -13.98 -5.86
C VAL A 140 5.39 -14.61 -4.48
N ILE A 141 4.84 -13.87 -3.53
CA ILE A 141 4.72 -14.28 -2.12
C ILE A 141 3.25 -14.33 -1.75
N LYS A 142 2.80 -15.46 -1.21
CA LYS A 142 1.42 -15.67 -0.77
C LYS A 142 1.33 -15.45 0.73
N LEU A 143 0.51 -14.47 1.13
CA LEU A 143 0.13 -14.14 2.51
C LEU A 143 -1.23 -14.75 2.88
#